data_AF-A0A924NUQ0-F1
#
_entry.id   AF-A0A924NUQ0-F1
#
_cell.length_a   1.000
_cell.length_b   1.000
_cell.length_c   1.000
_cell.angle_alpha   90.00
_cell.angle_beta   90.00
_cell.angle_gamma   90.00
#
_symmetry.space_group_name_H-M   'P 1'
#
loop_
_entity.id
_entity.type
_entity.pdbx_description
1 polymer ?
#
loop_
_entity_poly.entity_id
_entity_poly.type
_entity_poly.pdbx_seq_one_letter_code
_entity_poly.pdbx_strand_id
1 'polypeptide(L)' 'MVNGGGYEAVRKALAAKRKPGQRGAQLAPTKQLVSVRYSPEVLAFFKASGAGWQSRMDDALKQWVSSHSKTKLRSQSESV' A
#
# COMPACT_ATOMS: atom_id res chain seq x y z
N MET A 1 35.76 -9.39 36.79
CA MET A 1 34.92 -8.27 36.36
C MET A 1 33.56 -8.81 35.90
N VAL A 2 32.45 -8.29 36.42
CA VAL A 2 31.10 -8.75 36.05
C VAL A 2 30.73 -8.34 34.63
N ASN A 3 30.10 -9.27 33.92
CA ASN A 3 29.71 -9.22 32.52
C ASN A 3 28.55 -8.23 32.25
N GLY A 4 28.80 -7.25 31.38
CA GLY A 4 27.93 -6.83 30.27
C GLY A 4 26.40 -6.85 30.43
N GLY A 5 25.83 -6.29 31.49
CA GLY A 5 24.38 -6.29 31.66
C GLY A 5 23.89 -5.23 32.64
N GLY A 6 23.87 -3.96 32.25
CA GLY A 6 23.30 -2.91 33.09
C GLY A 6 23.23 -1.59 32.35
N TYR A 7 22.12 -0.87 32.54
CA TYR A 7 21.80 0.52 32.15
C TYR A 7 22.07 0.96 30.69
N GLU A 8 23.26 0.76 30.14
CA GLU A 8 23.65 1.03 28.75
C GLU A 8 22.80 0.25 27.74
N ALA A 9 22.64 -1.06 27.93
CA ALA A 9 21.81 -1.89 27.06
C ALA A 9 20.32 -1.48 27.11
N VAL A 10 19.84 -1.08 28.30
CA VAL A 10 18.47 -0.61 28.52
C VAL A 10 18.27 0.76 27.87
N ARG A 11 19.23 1.69 27.98
CA ARG A 11 19.21 3.00 27.31
C ARG A 11 19.21 2.87 25.79
N LYS A 12 20.02 1.97 25.23
CA LYS A 12 20.07 1.71 23.78
C LYS A 12 18.76 1.11 23.28
N ALA A 13 18.15 0.19 24.04
CA ALA A 13 16.85 -0.38 23.71
C ALA A 13 15.68 0.63 23.85
N LEU A 14 15.76 1.54 24.82
CA LEU A 14 14.78 2.61 25.03
C LEU A 14 14.90 3.70 23.94
N ALA A 15 16.11 4.03 23.51
CA ALA A 15 16.37 4.94 22.39
C ALA A 15 15.91 4.37 21.03
N ALA A 16 15.91 3.04 20.88
CA ALA A 16 15.38 2.35 19.70
C ALA A 16 13.85 2.30 19.67
N LYS A 17 13.15 2.51 20.80
CA LYS A 17 11.69 2.61 20.84
C LYS A 17 11.28 4.02 20.42
N ARG A 18 10.66 4.12 19.24
CA ARG A 18 10.16 5.38 18.65
C ARG A 18 9.27 6.13 19.65
N LYS A 19 9.43 7.45 19.72
CA LYS A 19 8.62 8.29 20.62
C LYS A 19 7.13 8.20 20.22
N PRO A 20 6.19 8.14 21.18
CA PRO A 20 4.77 8.26 20.90
C PRO A 20 4.51 9.53 20.07
N GLY A 21 3.87 9.37 18.90
CA GLY A 21 3.61 10.47 17.95
C GLY A 21 4.55 10.55 16.74
N GLN A 22 5.67 9.82 16.71
CA GLN A 22 6.47 9.72 15.47
C GLN A 22 5.86 8.67 14.54
N ARG A 23 5.15 9.13 13.48
CA ARG A 23 4.81 8.27 12.34
C ARG A 23 6.10 7.79 11.68
N GLY A 24 6.11 6.54 11.21
CA GLY A 24 7.22 6.01 10.43
C GLY A 24 7.47 6.86 9.19
N ALA A 25 8.69 6.77 8.63
CA ALA A 25 9.05 7.48 7.41
C ALA A 25 8.04 7.14 6.30
N GLN A 26 7.28 8.15 5.84
CA GLN A 26 6.46 8.00 4.64
C GLN A 26 7.40 8.06 3.44
N LEU A 27 8.00 6.92 3.10
CA LEU A 27 9.09 6.77 2.15
C LEU A 27 8.76 7.24 0.72
N ALA A 28 7.49 7.24 0.34
CA ALA A 28 6.95 7.86 -0.87
C ALA A 28 5.40 7.87 -0.79
N PRO A 29 4.68 8.71 -1.55
CA PRO A 29 3.25 8.55 -1.71
C PRO A 29 2.97 7.17 -2.33
N THR A 30 2.36 6.26 -1.56
CA THR A 30 2.00 4.92 -2.06
C THR A 30 0.95 4.96 -3.17
N LYS A 31 0.24 6.10 -3.31
CA LYS A 31 -0.80 6.32 -4.31
C LYS A 31 -0.52 7.63 -5.06
N GLN A 32 -0.58 7.58 -6.39
CA GLN A 32 -0.52 8.76 -7.24
C GLN A 32 -1.91 9.37 -7.36
N LEU A 33 -2.05 10.67 -7.08
CA LEU A 33 -3.29 11.39 -7.35
C LEU A 33 -3.38 11.68 -8.84
N VAL A 34 -4.43 11.20 -9.49
CA VAL A 34 -4.73 11.46 -10.90
C VAL A 34 -6.19 11.90 -11.02
N SER A 35 -6.46 12.89 -11.87
CA SER A 35 -7.83 13.32 -12.19
C SER A 35 -8.35 12.49 -13.36
N VAL A 36 -9.13 11.45 -13.05
CA VAL A 36 -9.75 10.55 -14.03
C VAL A 36 -11.27 10.71 -13.98
N ARG A 37 -11.90 10.76 -15.17
CA ARG A 37 -13.36 10.77 -15.28
C ARG A 37 -13.88 9.34 -15.38
N TYR A 38 -14.84 8.99 -14.53
CA TYR A 38 -15.53 7.70 -14.55
C TYR A 38 -16.98 7.88 -15.00
N SER A 39 -17.58 6.81 -15.54
CA SER A 39 -19.01 6.77 -15.82
C SER A 39 -19.81 7.00 -14.52
N PRO A 40 -20.92 7.76 -14.56
CA PRO A 40 -21.74 8.03 -13.38
C PRO A 40 -22.28 6.76 -12.71
N GLU A 41 -22.60 5.72 -13.49
CA GLU A 41 -23.11 4.44 -12.99
C GLU A 41 -22.07 3.71 -12.12
N VAL A 42 -20.80 3.73 -12.56
CA VAL A 42 -19.69 3.13 -11.83
C VAL A 42 -19.50 3.84 -10.48
N LEU A 43 -19.51 5.18 -10.48
CA LEU A 43 -19.38 5.95 -9.26
C LEU A 43 -20.57 5.74 -8.32
N ALA A 44 -21.80 5.66 -8.85
CA ALA A 44 -23.00 5.42 -8.07
C ALA A 44 -22.94 4.05 -7.37
N PHE A 45 -22.57 3.00 -8.10
CA PHE A 45 -22.40 1.65 -7.56
C PHE A 45 -21.42 1.61 -6.39
N PHE A 46 -20.21 2.16 -6.57
CA PHE A 46 -19.23 2.14 -5.50
C PHE A 46 -19.64 3.04 -4.33
N LYS A 47 -20.13 4.26 -4.57
CA LYS A 47 -20.58 5.15 -3.48
C LYS A 47 -21.69 4.54 -2.63
N ALA A 48 -22.60 3.77 -3.24
CA ALA A 48 -23.67 3.07 -2.51
C ALA A 48 -23.13 2.05 -1.49
N SER A 49 -21.90 1.54 -1.67
CA SER A 49 -21.25 0.65 -0.69
C SER A 49 -20.85 1.36 0.62
N GLY A 50 -20.93 2.69 0.69
CA GLY A 50 -20.66 3.46 1.90
C GLY A 50 -19.19 3.75 2.14
N ALA A 51 -18.81 3.90 3.41
CA ALA A 51 -17.44 4.24 3.80
C ALA A 51 -16.41 3.25 3.22
N GLY A 52 -15.31 3.77 2.69
CA GLY A 52 -14.26 2.96 2.05
C GLY A 52 -14.52 2.59 0.58
N TRP A 53 -15.53 3.17 -0.07
CA TRP A 53 -15.83 2.86 -1.48
C TRP A 53 -14.66 3.07 -2.45
N GLN A 54 -13.82 4.08 -2.21
CA GLN A 54 -12.62 4.31 -3.03
C GLN A 54 -11.60 3.18 -2.90
N SER A 55 -11.41 2.63 -1.69
CA SER A 55 -10.54 1.49 -1.46
C SER A 55 -11.09 0.24 -2.15
N ARG A 56 -12.41 -0.01 -2.06
CA ARG A 56 -13.05 -1.12 -2.80
C ARG A 56 -12.89 -0.99 -4.32
N MET A 57 -12.99 0.23 -4.84
CA MET A 57 -12.75 0.51 -6.26
C MET A 57 -11.29 0.26 -6.66
N ASP A 58 -10.33 0.73 -5.84
CA ASP A 58 -8.88 0.48 -6.01
C ASP A 58 -8.57 -1.02 -6.03
N ASP A 59 -9.17 -1.80 -5.14
CA ASP A 59 -8.98 -3.25 -5.08
C ASP A 59 -9.57 -3.99 -6.30
N ALA A 60 -10.74 -3.55 -6.79
CA ALA A 60 -11.31 -4.07 -8.03
C ALA A 60 -10.40 -3.81 -9.24
N LEU A 61 -9.80 -2.63 -9.32
CA LEU A 61 -8.84 -2.29 -10.38
C LEU A 61 -7.57 -3.14 -10.29
N LYS A 62 -7.03 -3.38 -9.08
CA LYS A 62 -5.87 -4.27 -8.88
C LYS A 62 -6.17 -5.71 -9.31
N GLN A 63 -7.36 -6.23 -8.97
CA GLN A 63 -7.78 -7.58 -9.38
C GLN A 63 -7.89 -7.68 -10.91
N TRP A 64 -8.45 -6.65 -11.55
CA TRP A 64 -8.51 -6.58 -13.01
C TRP A 64 -7.11 -6.59 -13.64
N VAL A 65 -6.18 -5.76 -13.14
CA VAL A 65 -4.78 -5.76 -13.62
C VAL A 65 -4.11 -7.12 -13.40
N SER A 66 -4.29 -7.75 -12.24
CA SER A 66 -3.69 -9.07 -11.93
C SER A 66 -4.19 -10.18 -12.86
N SER A 67 -5.49 -10.17 -13.19
CA SER A 67 -6.09 -11.15 -14.10
C SER A 67 -5.69 -10.92 -15.57
N HIS A 68 -5.53 -9.67 -16.00
CA HIS A 68 -5.28 -9.33 -17.41
C HIS A 68 -3.79 -9.16 -17.76
N SER A 69 -2.92 -8.98 -16.76
CA SER A 69 -1.47 -8.94 -16.96
C SER A 69 -0.89 -10.27 -17.43
N LYS A 70 -1.46 -11.41 -16.99
CA LYS A 70 -1.05 -12.76 -17.42
C LYS A 70 -1.34 -13.01 -18.90
N THR A 71 -2.41 -12.42 -19.43
CA THR A 71 -2.81 -12.56 -20.83
C THR A 71 -1.82 -11.85 -21.77
N LYS A 72 -1.25 -10.72 -21.36
CA LYS A 72 -0.34 -9.93 -22.20
C LYS A 72 1.05 -10.57 -22.38
N LEU A 73 1.48 -11.42 -21.44
CA LEU A 73 2.77 -12.11 -21.51
C LEU A 73 2.78 -13.30 -22.48
N ARG A 74 1.62 -13.84 -22.88
CA ARG A 74 1.54 -14.98 -23.80
C ARG A 74 1.60 -14.59 -25.28
N SER A 75 1.21 -13.36 -25.62
CA SER A 75 1.13 -12.89 -27.02
C SER A 75 2.45 -12.32 -27.56
N GLN A 76 3.49 -12.16 -26.73
CA GLN A 76 4.78 -11.58 -27.16
C GLN A 76 5.82 -12.65 -27.54
N SER A 77 5.53 -13.95 -27.35
CA SER A 77 6.46 -15.06 -27.64
C SER A 77 6.16 -15.86 -28.92
N GLU A 78 5.09 -15.52 -29.67
CA GLU A 78 4.71 -16.19 -30.93
C GLU A 78 5.00 -15.32 -32.17
N SER A 79 6.07 -14.53 -32.12
CA SER A 79 6.58 -13.81 -33.29
C SER A 79 8.10 -13.93 -33.32
N VAL A 80 8.56 -15.10 -33.76
CA VAL A 80 9.91 -15.33 -34.29
C VAL A 80 9.75 -16.11 -35.60
#